data_AF-A0A3B6TG60-F1
#
_entry.id   AF-A0A3B6TG60-F1
#
_cell.length_a   1.000
_cell.length_b   1.000
_cell.length_c   1.000
_cell.angle_alpha   90.00
_cell.angle_beta   90.00
_cell.angle_gamma   90.00
#
_symmetry.space_group_name_H-M   'P 1'
#
loop_
_entity.id
_entity.type
_entity.pdbx_description
1 polymer ?
#
loop_
_entity_poly.entity_id
_entity_poly.type
_entity_poly.pdbx_seq_one_letter_code
_entity_poly.pdbx_strand_id
1 'polypeptide(L)'
;MAKLYVQAVPPPDLNKNTEWFMYLGVWTTYIFIVFISWLLILSIFDCTSGMKKGTPFADDKGMYNRLTWWEQMDNGKQLTRNRKFLVVAPVVL
;
A
#
# COMPACT_ATOMS: atom_id res chain seq x y z
N MET A 1 4.36 62.99 -2.54
CA MET A 1 3.74 61.65 -2.55
C MET A 1 4.28 60.90 -3.76
N ALA A 2 5.37 60.13 -3.60
CA ALA A 2 5.94 59.34 -4.68
C ALA A 2 5.12 58.05 -4.84
N LYS A 3 4.62 57.78 -6.05
CA LYS A 3 4.00 56.49 -6.37
C LYS A 3 5.11 55.47 -6.58
N LEU A 4 5.28 54.57 -5.61
CA LEU A 4 6.12 53.38 -5.73
C LEU A 4 5.41 52.40 -6.68
N TYR A 5 5.74 52.46 -7.97
CA TYR A 5 5.37 51.41 -8.90
C TYR A 5 6.32 50.23 -8.65
N VAL A 6 5.79 49.16 -8.02
CA VAL A 6 6.49 47.88 -7.95
C VAL A 6 6.54 47.32 -9.38
N GLN A 7 7.75 47.19 -9.92
CA GLN A 7 7.98 46.58 -11.21
C GLN A 7 7.68 45.08 -11.10
N ALA A 8 6.59 44.61 -11.69
CA ALA A 8 6.28 43.20 -11.75
C ALA A 8 7.23 42.52 -12.75
N VAL A 9 8.06 41.60 -12.26
CA VAL A 9 8.85 40.71 -13.12
C VAL A 9 7.87 39.83 -13.89
N PRO A 10 8.00 39.66 -15.22
CA PRO A 10 7.12 38.78 -15.98
C PRO A 10 7.18 37.36 -15.39
N PRO A 11 6.05 36.64 -15.32
CA PRO A 11 6.05 35.28 -14.81
C PRO A 11 7.01 34.45 -15.67
N PRO A 12 7.83 33.58 -15.05
CA PRO A 12 8.73 32.71 -15.81
C PRO A 12 7.93 31.91 -16.83
N ASP A 13 8.43 31.84 -18.06
CA ASP A 13 7.87 31.05 -19.15
C ASP A 13 8.08 29.57 -18.87
N LEU A 14 7.24 29.04 -17.99
CA LEU A 14 7.26 27.63 -17.65
C LEU A 14 6.89 26.81 -18.88
N ASN A 15 7.64 25.73 -19.09
CA ASN A 15 7.37 24.79 -20.17
C ASN A 15 6.01 24.15 -19.93
N LYS A 16 5.04 24.42 -20.82
CA LYS A 16 3.68 23.85 -20.79
C LYS A 16 3.64 22.33 -20.62
N ASN A 17 4.67 21.61 -21.08
CA ASN A 17 4.76 20.15 -20.90
C ASN A 17 4.98 19.71 -19.45
N THR A 18 5.37 20.64 -18.55
CA THR A 18 5.67 20.38 -17.13
C THR A 18 4.70 21.06 -16.16
N GLU A 19 3.87 21.99 -16.64
CA GLU A 19 2.94 22.77 -15.80
C GLU A 19 1.80 21.93 -15.22
N TRP A 20 1.42 20.83 -15.89
CA TRP A 20 0.30 20.00 -15.45
C TRP A 20 0.52 19.36 -14.08
N PHE A 21 1.77 19.18 -13.66
CA PHE A 21 2.12 18.68 -12.32
C PHE A 21 1.76 19.65 -11.19
N MET A 22 1.58 20.94 -11.50
CA MET A 22 1.19 21.96 -10.51
C MET A 22 -0.32 21.99 -10.25
N TYR A 23 -1.12 21.26 -11.03
CA TYR A 23 -2.56 21.22 -10.81
C TYR A 23 -2.92 20.37 -9.60
N LEU A 24 -3.73 20.93 -8.71
CA LEU A 24 -4.18 20.28 -7.48
C LEU A 24 -4.88 18.93 -7.76
N GLY A 25 -5.64 18.83 -8.86
CA GLY A 25 -6.32 17.61 -9.28
C GLY A 25 -5.40 16.47 -9.71
N VAL A 26 -4.16 16.77 -10.12
CA VAL A 26 -3.16 15.75 -10.47
C VAL A 26 -2.59 15.11 -9.19
N TRP A 27 -2.38 15.91 -8.14
CA TRP A 27 -1.94 15.38 -6.85
C TRP A 27 -2.98 14.47 -6.20
N THR A 28 -4.26 14.84 -6.27
CA THR A 28 -5.32 14.01 -5.69
C THR A 28 -5.42 12.66 -6.41
N THR A 29 -5.33 12.63 -7.74
CA THR A 29 -5.35 11.37 -8.50
C THR A 29 -4.12 10.51 -8.19
N TYR A 30 -2.92 11.09 -8.08
CA TYR A 30 -1.72 10.35 -7.67
C TYR A 30 -1.85 9.74 -6.28
N ILE A 31 -2.31 10.50 -5.29
CA ILE A 31 -2.52 10.02 -3.93
C ILE A 31 -3.55 8.89 -3.93
N PHE A 32 -4.64 9.03 -4.68
CA PHE A 32 -5.64 7.98 -4.84
C PHE A 32 -5.06 6.72 -5.49
N ILE A 33 -4.27 6.86 -6.55
CA ILE A 33 -3.64 5.71 -7.23
C ILE A 33 -2.70 4.99 -6.27
N VAL A 34 -1.83 5.71 -5.57
CA VAL A 34 -0.91 5.11 -4.58
C VAL A 34 -1.68 4.42 -3.46
N PHE A 35 -2.75 5.04 -2.95
CA PHE A 35 -3.60 4.46 -1.91
C PHE A 35 -4.30 3.17 -2.38
N ILE A 36 -4.85 3.16 -3.60
CA ILE A 36 -5.49 1.97 -4.17
C ILE A 36 -4.47 0.88 -4.46
N SER A 37 -3.30 1.23 -5.01
CA SER A 37 -2.18 0.28 -5.20
C SER A 37 -1.75 -0.35 -3.87
N TRP A 38 -1.66 0.44 -2.81
CA TRP A 38 -1.34 -0.06 -1.46
C TRP A 38 -2.42 -1.01 -0.92
N LEU A 39 -3.71 -0.68 -1.08
CA LEU A 39 -4.81 -1.59 -0.70
C LEU A 39 -4.80 -2.90 -1.49
N LEU A 40 -4.47 -2.85 -2.79
CA LEU A 40 -4.36 -4.04 -3.62
C LEU A 40 -3.20 -4.94 -3.17
N ILE A 41 -2.06 -4.34 -2.82
CA ILE A 41 -0.90 -5.05 -2.27
C ILE A 41 -1.29 -5.77 -0.97
N LEU A 42 -1.90 -5.06 -0.01
CA LEU A 42 -2.37 -5.68 1.23
C LEU A 42 -3.35 -6.83 0.97
N SER A 43 -4.33 -6.62 0.09
CA SER A 43 -5.31 -7.64 -0.27
C SER A 43 -4.67 -8.91 -0.85
N ILE A 44 -3.67 -8.79 -1.73
CA ILE A 44 -2.98 -9.95 -2.32
C ILE A 44 -2.18 -10.72 -1.26
N PHE A 45 -1.44 -10.03 -0.40
CA PHE A 45 -0.62 -10.69 0.62
C PHE A 45 -1.46 -11.37 1.72
N ASP A 46 -2.54 -10.71 2.17
CA ASP A 46 -3.47 -11.28 3.16
C ASP A 46 -4.29 -12.44 2.59
N CYS A 47 -4.77 -12.33 1.35
CA CYS A 47 -5.56 -13.37 0.69
C CYS A 47 -4.73 -14.61 0.37
N THR A 48 -3.50 -14.43 -0.16
CA THR A 48 -2.68 -15.55 -0.65
C THR A 48 -2.12 -16.41 0.49
N SER A 49 -1.69 -15.77 1.57
CA SER A 49 -1.15 -16.45 2.73
C SER A 49 -2.26 -16.99 3.62
N GLY A 50 -3.34 -16.23 3.84
CA GLY A 50 -4.37 -16.59 4.81
C GLY A 50 -5.36 -17.66 4.36
N MET A 51 -5.65 -17.79 3.06
CA MET A 51 -6.77 -18.62 2.59
C MET A 51 -6.38 -20.02 2.11
N LYS A 52 -5.09 -20.29 1.87
CA LYS A 52 -4.65 -21.62 1.45
C LYS A 52 -4.80 -22.62 2.59
N LYS A 53 -5.47 -23.74 2.31
CA LYS A 53 -5.64 -24.86 3.25
C LYS A 53 -4.56 -25.91 3.08
N GLY A 54 -4.24 -26.60 4.18
CA GLY A 54 -3.18 -27.61 4.20
C GLY A 54 -1.80 -26.97 4.24
N THR A 55 -0.80 -27.79 3.95
CA THR A 55 0.61 -27.40 3.92
C THR A 55 1.23 -27.91 2.61
N PRO A 56 2.33 -27.29 2.14
CA PRO A 56 3.05 -27.78 0.97
C PRO A 56 3.90 -29.02 1.28
N PHE A 57 3.92 -29.51 2.52
CA PHE A 57 4.79 -30.59 2.97
C PHE A 57 4.05 -31.93 2.90
N ALA A 58 4.68 -32.93 2.28
CA ALA A 58 4.08 -34.25 2.07
C ALA A 58 4.01 -35.10 3.35
N ASP A 59 4.77 -34.75 4.39
CA ASP A 59 4.90 -35.52 5.64
C ASP A 59 3.71 -35.35 6.59
N ASP A 60 2.82 -34.40 6.31
CA ASP A 60 1.77 -33.97 7.23
C ASP A 60 0.59 -34.94 7.28
N LYS A 61 0.62 -36.05 6.51
CA LYS A 61 -0.42 -37.09 6.41
C LYS A 61 -1.85 -36.53 6.23
N GLY A 62 -1.98 -35.33 5.69
CA GLY A 62 -3.25 -34.62 5.55
C GLY A 62 -3.86 -34.06 6.85
N MET A 63 -3.12 -34.04 7.96
CA MET A 63 -3.57 -33.56 9.28
C MET A 63 -4.13 -32.13 9.22
N TYR A 64 -3.52 -31.28 8.39
CA TYR A 64 -3.86 -29.86 8.30
C TYR A 64 -4.72 -29.47 7.08
N ASN A 65 -5.17 -30.44 6.27
CA ASN A 65 -5.94 -30.19 5.04
C ASN A 65 -7.26 -29.43 5.27
N ARG A 66 -7.77 -29.45 6.51
CA ARG A 66 -9.02 -28.76 6.89
C ARG A 66 -8.79 -27.34 7.41
N LEU A 67 -7.55 -27.00 7.77
CA LEU A 67 -7.18 -25.72 8.36
C LEU A 67 -6.50 -24.85 7.32
N THR A 68 -6.85 -23.57 7.31
CA THR A 68 -6.10 -22.56 6.57
C THR A 68 -4.72 -22.34 7.18
N TRP A 69 -3.77 -21.86 6.40
CA TRP A 69 -2.44 -21.48 6.91
C TRP A 69 -2.54 -20.46 8.04
N TRP A 70 -3.50 -19.53 7.98
CA TRP A 70 -3.76 -18.58 9.05
C TRP A 70 -4.23 -19.25 10.35
N GLU A 71 -5.03 -20.31 10.28
CA GLU A 71 -5.48 -21.07 11.46
C GLU A 71 -4.38 -21.98 12.02
N GLN A 72 -3.53 -22.53 11.15
CA GLN A 72 -2.39 -23.34 11.56
C GLN A 72 -1.33 -22.51 12.28
N MET A 73 -1.09 -21.28 11.82
CA MET A 73 -0.10 -20.39 12.42
C MET A 73 -0.45 -20.06 13.89
N ASP A 74 0.53 -20.19 14.79
CA ASP A 74 0.37 -19.96 16.23
C ASP A 74 -0.89 -20.62 16.85
N ASN A 75 -1.32 -21.78 16.34
CA ASN A 75 -2.51 -22.52 16.79
C ASN A 75 -3.81 -21.68 16.83
N GLY A 76 -4.01 -20.80 15.85
CA GLY A 76 -5.19 -19.92 15.81
C GLY A 76 -5.19 -18.80 16.84
N LYS A 77 -4.14 -18.65 17.66
CA LYS A 77 -4.04 -17.58 18.67
C LYS A 77 -3.92 -16.23 17.98
N GLN A 78 -4.89 -15.35 18.22
CA GLN A 78 -4.94 -14.01 17.63
C GLN A 78 -3.87 -13.09 18.26
N LEU A 79 -3.40 -12.08 17.50
CA LEU A 79 -2.48 -11.02 17.97
C LEU A 79 -1.10 -11.49 18.50
N THR A 80 -0.59 -12.60 18.00
CA THR A 80 0.78 -13.05 18.26
C THR A 80 1.80 -12.17 17.55
N ARG A 81 3.06 -12.22 17.99
CA ARG A 81 4.16 -11.44 17.40
C ARG A 81 4.33 -11.75 15.91
N ASN A 82 4.19 -13.01 15.51
CA ASN A 82 4.31 -13.46 14.11
C ASN A 82 3.17 -12.91 13.25
N ARG A 83 1.92 -12.98 13.73
CA ARG A 83 0.76 -12.36 13.04
C ARG A 83 0.89 -10.86 12.90
N LYS A 84 1.38 -10.17 13.94
CA LYS A 84 1.65 -8.73 13.87
C LYS A 84 2.72 -8.41 12.83
N PHE A 85 3.80 -9.19 12.78
CA PHE A 85 4.84 -9.04 11.77
C PHE A 85 4.28 -9.22 10.35
N LEU A 86 3.48 -10.26 10.10
CA LEU A 86 2.92 -10.53 8.78
C LEU A 86 1.90 -9.48 8.31
N VAL A 87 1.14 -8.89 9.24
CA VAL A 87 0.23 -7.78 8.94
C VAL A 87 0.99 -6.46 8.72
N VAL A 88 2.09 -6.24 9.44
CA VAL A 88 2.85 -4.97 9.39
C VAL A 88 3.90 -4.96 8.28
N ALA A 89 4.50 -6.09 7.92
CA ALA A 89 5.52 -6.19 6.87
C ALA A 89 5.11 -5.55 5.53
N PRO A 90 3.92 -5.82 4.96
CA PRO A 90 3.48 -5.17 3.72
C PRO A 90 3.00 -3.73 3.89
N VAL A 91 2.87 -3.24 5.13
CA VAL A 91 2.57 -1.82 5.41
C VAL A 91 3.85 -0.98 5.45
N VAL A 92 4.97 -1.58 5.85
CA VAL A 92 6.27 -0.91 6.03
C VAL A 92 7.16 -1.04 4.78
N LEU A 93 6.97 -2.09 3.98
CA LEU A 93 7.65 -2.31 2.68
C LEU A 93 6.83 -1.70 1.53
#